data_AF-A0A960YTT7-F1
#
_entry.id   AF-A0A960YTT7-F1
#
_cell.length_a   1.000
_cell.length_b   1.000
_cell.length_c   1.000
_cell.angle_alpha   90.00
_cell.angle_beta   90.00
_cell.angle_gamma   90.00
#
_symmetry.space_group_name_H-M   'P 1'
#
loop_
_entity.id
_entity.type
_entity.pdbx_description
1 polymer ?
#
loop_
_entity_poly.entity_id
_entity_poly.type
_entity_poly.pdbx_seq_one_letter_code
_entity_poly.pdbx_strand_id
1 'polypeptide(L)'
;MQTREDKILEEFKLNAVAHGEVTWNGDYKKANKAHDKLLKLSNKLEESGQLGRLVELATDGSDAYVRLWSGVFLLRCNPDLGKKILSEIAWQENGLVATDARITLEEYEAGRLNP
;
A
#
# COMPACT_ATOMS: atom_id res chain seq x y z
N MET A 1 -10.21 -23.90 -2.78
CA MET A 1 -8.93 -24.01 -2.04
C MET A 1 -8.23 -22.68 -2.21
N GLN A 2 -7.87 -21.98 -1.13
CA GLN A 2 -7.24 -20.66 -1.23
C GLN A 2 -5.82 -20.79 -1.79
N THR A 3 -5.47 -20.01 -2.82
CA THR A 3 -4.15 -20.07 -3.47
C THR A 3 -3.06 -19.50 -2.56
N ARG A 4 -1.79 -19.69 -2.93
CA ARG A 4 -0.66 -19.09 -2.19
C ARG A 4 -0.73 -17.57 -2.24
N GLU A 5 -1.14 -17.05 -3.38
CA GLU A 5 -1.26 -15.63 -3.70
C GLU A 5 -2.40 -14.99 -2.91
N ASP A 6 -3.53 -15.69 -2.77
CA ASP A 6 -4.64 -15.21 -1.93
C ASP A 6 -4.22 -15.08 -0.46
N LYS A 7 -3.40 -16.00 0.05
CA LYS A 7 -2.84 -15.89 1.42
C LYS A 7 -1.89 -14.69 1.56
N ILE A 8 -1.14 -14.38 0.51
CA ILE A 8 -0.26 -13.20 0.51
C ILE A 8 -1.08 -11.92 0.52
N LEU A 9 -2.19 -11.85 -0.24
CA LEU A 9 -3.09 -10.69 -0.23
C LEU A 9 -3.78 -10.49 1.13
N GLU A 10 -4.23 -11.56 1.77
CA GLU A 10 -4.78 -11.48 3.13
C GLU A 10 -3.72 -11.00 4.14
N GLU A 11 -2.51 -11.56 4.09
CA GLU A 11 -1.43 -11.12 4.97
C GLU A 11 -1.03 -9.66 4.70
N PHE A 12 -1.07 -9.23 3.44
CA PHE A 12 -0.82 -7.84 3.04
C PHE A 12 -1.86 -6.92 3.66
N LYS A 13 -3.15 -7.25 3.49
CA LYS A 13 -4.27 -6.48 4.05
C LYS A 13 -4.13 -6.30 5.56
N LEU A 14 -3.85 -7.38 6.29
CA LEU A 14 -3.65 -7.34 7.75
C LEU A 14 -2.47 -6.45 8.16
N ASN A 15 -1.34 -6.50 7.44
CA ASN A 15 -0.18 -5.67 7.76
C ASN A 15 -0.39 -4.19 7.40
N ALA A 16 -1.17 -3.89 6.37
CA ALA A 16 -1.50 -2.51 6.00
C ALA A 16 -2.39 -1.85 7.06
N VAL A 17 -3.42 -2.56 7.55
CA VAL A 17 -4.24 -2.10 8.68
C VAL A 17 -3.38 -1.88 9.92
N ALA A 18 -2.57 -2.89 10.28
CA ALA A 18 -1.68 -2.80 11.44
C ALA A 18 -0.70 -1.62 11.34
N HIS A 19 -0.17 -1.34 10.13
CA HIS A 19 0.69 -0.18 9.89
C HIS A 19 -0.03 1.13 10.22
N GLY A 20 -1.28 1.30 9.76
CA GLY A 20 -2.07 2.48 10.05
C GLY A 20 -2.28 2.72 11.55
N GLU A 21 -2.67 1.66 12.27
CA GLU A 21 -2.91 1.72 13.72
C GLU A 21 -1.66 2.11 14.53
N VAL A 22 -0.51 1.51 14.22
CA VAL A 22 0.72 1.76 14.97
C VAL A 22 1.38 3.08 14.61
N THR A 23 1.17 3.57 13.37
CA THR A 23 1.60 4.90 12.94
C THR A 23 0.89 5.98 13.74
N TRP A 24 -0.43 5.84 13.90
CA TRP A 24 -1.23 6.76 14.71
C TRP A 24 -0.79 6.79 16.18
N ASN A 25 -0.42 5.63 16.73
CA ASN A 25 0.02 5.50 18.12
C ASN A 25 1.49 5.90 18.35
N GLY A 26 2.22 6.32 17.31
CA GLY A 26 3.63 6.72 17.40
C GLY A 26 4.62 5.57 17.68
N ASP A 27 4.20 4.31 17.54
CA ASP A 27 5.06 3.14 17.72
C ASP A 27 5.86 2.85 16.45
N TYR A 28 6.87 3.69 16.20
CA TYR A 28 7.70 3.64 14.99
C TYR A 28 8.36 2.27 14.77
N LYS A 29 8.66 1.52 15.84
CA LYS A 29 9.26 0.19 15.72
C LYS A 29 8.29 -0.80 15.08
N LYS A 30 7.01 -0.74 15.47
CA LYS A 30 5.98 -1.59 14.86
C LYS A 30 5.59 -1.10 13.47
N ALA A 31 5.55 0.22 13.24
CA ALA A 31 5.32 0.78 11.90
C ALA A 31 6.37 0.27 10.92
N ASN A 32 7.65 0.41 11.25
CA ASN A 32 8.75 -0.06 10.40
C ASN A 32 8.69 -1.57 10.15
N LYS A 33 8.32 -2.36 11.17
CA LYS A 33 8.15 -3.81 11.01
C LYS A 33 7.00 -4.16 10.06
N ALA A 34 5.87 -3.45 10.15
CA ALA A 34 4.74 -3.65 9.26
C ALA A 34 5.10 -3.22 7.82
N HIS A 35 5.80 -2.11 7.66
CA HIS A 35 6.35 -1.66 6.37
C HIS A 35 7.26 -2.72 5.74
N ASP A 36 8.26 -3.22 6.48
CA ASP A 36 9.18 -4.26 5.98
C ASP A 36 8.43 -5.53 5.55
N LYS A 37 7.32 -5.84 6.24
CA LYS A 37 6.48 -6.99 5.92
C LYS A 37 5.69 -6.73 4.64
N LEU A 38 5.10 -5.55 4.48
CA LEU A 38 4.40 -5.13 3.26
C LEU A 38 5.32 -5.18 2.05
N LEU A 39 6.53 -4.63 2.16
CA LEU A 39 7.57 -4.70 1.11
C LEU A 39 7.93 -6.14 0.74
N LYS A 40 8.08 -7.03 1.74
CA LYS A 40 8.37 -8.45 1.47
C LYS A 40 7.22 -9.16 0.76
N LEU A 41 5.98 -8.78 1.06
CA LEU A 41 4.79 -9.38 0.44
C LEU A 41 4.60 -8.87 -0.99
N SER A 42 4.79 -7.57 -1.23
CA SER A 42 4.74 -7.01 -2.58
C SER A 42 5.83 -7.62 -3.47
N ASN A 43 7.06 -7.76 -2.98
CA ASN A 43 8.13 -8.43 -3.73
C ASN A 43 7.77 -9.89 -4.08
N LYS A 44 7.13 -10.64 -3.17
CA LYS A 44 6.69 -12.02 -3.47
C LYS A 44 5.60 -12.08 -4.54
N LEU A 45 4.69 -11.11 -4.57
CA LEU A 45 3.69 -11.00 -5.63
C LEU A 45 4.34 -10.59 -6.95
N GLU A 46 5.34 -9.71 -6.91
CA GLU A 46 6.10 -9.28 -8.09
C GLU A 46 6.87 -10.46 -8.71
N GLU A 47 7.58 -11.24 -7.88
CA GLU A 47 8.30 -12.45 -8.29
C GLU A 47 7.38 -13.51 -8.92
N SER A 48 6.10 -13.57 -8.53
CA SER A 48 5.12 -14.49 -9.12
C SER A 48 4.33 -13.89 -10.28
N GLY A 49 4.61 -12.64 -10.68
CA GLY A 49 3.88 -11.92 -11.74
C GLY A 49 2.46 -11.52 -11.34
N GLN A 50 2.17 -11.46 -10.04
CA GLN A 50 0.84 -11.20 -9.45
C GLN A 50 0.76 -9.87 -8.71
N LEU A 51 1.77 -8.99 -8.80
CA LEU A 51 1.73 -7.68 -8.13
C LEU A 51 0.50 -6.85 -8.51
N GLY A 52 0.05 -6.96 -9.76
CA GLY A 52 -1.16 -6.28 -10.24
C GLY A 52 -2.44 -6.66 -9.48
N ARG A 53 -2.48 -7.81 -8.79
CA ARG A 53 -3.61 -8.22 -7.95
C ARG A 53 -3.85 -7.29 -6.76
N LEU A 54 -2.90 -6.42 -6.41
CA LEU A 54 -3.13 -5.37 -5.42
C LEU A 54 -4.25 -4.41 -5.81
N VAL A 55 -4.67 -4.37 -7.08
CA VAL A 55 -5.89 -3.65 -7.50
C VAL A 55 -7.12 -4.14 -6.76
N GLU A 56 -7.22 -5.45 -6.49
CA GLU A 56 -8.35 -6.06 -5.76
C GLU A 56 -8.50 -5.38 -4.39
N LEU A 57 -7.38 -5.21 -3.69
CA LEU A 57 -7.33 -4.56 -2.37
C LEU A 57 -7.54 -3.05 -2.44
N ALA A 58 -7.00 -2.39 -3.47
CA ALA A 58 -7.16 -0.95 -3.65
C ALA A 58 -8.61 -0.52 -3.93
N THR A 59 -9.41 -1.41 -4.53
CA THR A 59 -10.81 -1.12 -4.91
C THR A 59 -11.87 -1.72 -3.98
N ASP A 60 -11.49 -2.59 -3.05
CA ASP A 60 -12.38 -3.20 -2.04
C ASP A 60 -13.03 -2.14 -1.13
N GLY A 61 -12.38 -0.99 -0.92
CA GLY A 61 -12.95 0.12 -0.15
C GLY A 61 -13.03 -0.11 1.36
N SER A 62 -12.39 -1.18 1.86
CA SER A 62 -12.53 -1.63 3.25
C SER A 62 -11.65 -0.88 4.26
N ASP A 63 -10.49 -0.36 3.87
CA ASP A 63 -9.58 0.38 4.76
C ASP A 63 -8.66 1.33 3.98
N ALA A 64 -8.48 2.55 4.47
CA ALA A 64 -7.72 3.59 3.77
C ALA A 64 -6.21 3.28 3.68
N TYR A 65 -5.62 2.64 4.70
CA TYR A 65 -4.21 2.24 4.67
C TYR A 65 -3.97 1.02 3.78
N VAL A 66 -4.94 0.11 3.67
CA VAL A 66 -4.91 -0.96 2.66
C VAL A 66 -4.86 -0.35 1.26
N ARG A 67 -5.77 0.59 0.97
CA ARG A 67 -5.79 1.31 -0.31
C ARG A 67 -4.49 2.07 -0.57
N LEU A 68 -3.96 2.76 0.45
CA LEU A 68 -2.70 3.51 0.38
C LEU A 68 -1.55 2.59 -0.06
N TRP A 69 -1.31 1.52 0.70
CA TRP A 69 -0.19 0.62 0.43
C TRP A 69 -0.35 -0.14 -0.89
N SER A 70 -1.57 -0.53 -1.26
CA SER A 70 -1.83 -1.08 -2.58
C SER A 70 -1.50 -0.07 -3.69
N GLY A 71 -1.91 1.20 -3.53
CA GLY A 71 -1.59 2.29 -4.45
C GLY A 71 -0.09 2.51 -4.60
N VAL A 72 0.66 2.55 -3.48
CA VAL A 72 2.13 2.67 -3.46
C VAL A 72 2.79 1.60 -4.31
N PHE A 73 2.52 0.32 -4.05
CA PHE A 73 3.20 -0.75 -4.78
C PHE A 73 2.69 -0.95 -6.22
N LEU A 74 1.45 -0.54 -6.52
CA LEU A 74 0.97 -0.48 -7.90
C LEU A 74 1.77 0.52 -8.75
N LEU A 75 2.46 1.50 -8.15
CA LEU A 75 3.36 2.39 -8.91
C LEU A 75 4.49 1.64 -9.63
N ARG A 76 4.84 0.42 -9.21
CA ARG A 76 5.89 -0.39 -9.85
C ARG A 76 5.46 -1.05 -11.16
N CYS A 77 4.22 -1.52 -11.22
CA CYS A 77 3.71 -2.32 -12.35
C CYS A 77 2.59 -1.65 -13.14
N ASN A 78 1.87 -0.71 -12.53
CA ASN A 78 0.84 0.10 -13.16
C ASN A 78 0.86 1.54 -12.57
N PRO A 79 1.86 2.36 -12.95
CA PRO A 79 2.04 3.72 -12.44
C PRO A 79 0.79 4.59 -12.51
N ASP A 80 0.03 4.52 -13.60
CA ASP A 80 -1.15 5.37 -13.79
C ASP A 80 -2.27 5.00 -12.82
N LEU A 81 -2.49 3.71 -12.58
CA LEU A 81 -3.46 3.25 -11.60
C LEU A 81 -2.99 3.57 -10.17
N GLY A 82 -1.72 3.35 -9.84
CA GLY A 82 -1.15 3.69 -8.54
C GLY A 82 -1.32 5.17 -8.22
N LYS A 83 -0.93 6.05 -9.16
CA LYS A 83 -1.12 7.51 -9.03
C LYS A 83 -2.59 7.89 -8.85
N LYS A 84 -3.49 7.27 -9.61
CA LYS A 84 -4.94 7.51 -9.50
C LYS A 84 -5.46 7.18 -8.11
N ILE A 85 -5.14 5.98 -7.59
CA ILE A 85 -5.55 5.55 -6.25
C ILE A 85 -5.02 6.51 -5.17
N LEU A 86 -3.73 6.86 -5.23
CA LEU A 86 -3.12 7.78 -4.27
C LEU A 86 -3.74 9.18 -4.35
N SER A 87 -4.07 9.66 -5.54
CA SER A 87 -4.72 10.96 -5.73
C SER A 87 -6.14 10.96 -5.16
N GLU A 88 -6.88 9.86 -5.35
CA GLU A 88 -8.21 9.69 -4.75
C GLU A 88 -8.14 9.69 -3.22
N ILE A 89 -7.18 8.98 -2.63
CA ILE A 89 -6.96 8.96 -1.17
C ILE A 89 -6.61 10.35 -0.65
N ALA A 90 -5.66 11.04 -1.30
CA ALA A 90 -5.24 12.38 -0.91
C ALA A 90 -6.40 13.40 -0.94
N TRP A 91 -7.41 13.18 -1.79
CA TRP A 91 -8.59 14.04 -1.92
C TRP A 91 -9.75 13.64 -0.99
N GLN A 92 -10.00 12.35 -0.81
CA GLN A 92 -11.19 11.81 -0.13
C GLN A 92 -10.99 11.58 1.36
N GLU A 93 -9.78 11.22 1.76
CA GLU A 93 -9.46 10.89 3.15
C GLU A 93 -8.94 12.12 3.91
N ASN A 94 -8.82 12.01 5.23
CA ASN A 94 -8.27 13.05 6.10
C ASN A 94 -7.12 12.50 6.95
N GLY A 95 -6.33 13.39 7.55
CA GLY A 95 -5.28 13.02 8.50
C GLY A 95 -4.03 12.43 7.86
N LEU A 96 -3.41 11.47 8.55
CA LEU A 96 -2.11 10.92 8.14
C LEU A 96 -2.20 10.17 6.81
N VAL A 97 -3.24 9.36 6.58
CA VAL A 97 -3.37 8.59 5.33
C VAL A 97 -3.45 9.48 4.08
N ALA A 98 -4.15 10.61 4.16
CA ALA A 98 -4.20 11.58 3.06
C ALA A 98 -2.86 12.31 2.88
N THR A 99 -2.18 12.61 3.99
CA THR A 99 -0.84 13.21 3.98
C THR A 99 0.20 12.28 3.35
N ASP A 100 0.19 11.01 3.74
CA ASP A 100 1.08 9.97 3.21
C ASP A 100 0.85 9.77 1.71
N ALA A 101 -0.40 9.73 1.27
CA ALA A 101 -0.73 9.63 -0.15
C ALA A 101 -0.18 10.81 -0.96
N ARG A 102 -0.36 12.04 -0.46
CA ARG A 102 0.15 13.25 -1.11
C ARG A 102 1.68 13.25 -1.17
N ILE A 103 2.36 12.96 -0.05
CA ILE A 103 3.83 12.92 0.01
C ILE A 103 4.36 11.83 -0.92
N THR A 104 3.72 10.66 -0.94
CA THR A 104 4.11 9.55 -1.85
C THR A 104 4.08 10.01 -3.30
N LEU A 105 3.01 10.70 -3.73
CA LEU A 105 2.91 11.24 -5.08
C LEU A 105 4.00 12.27 -5.36
N GLU A 106 4.20 13.24 -4.46
CA GLU A 106 5.23 14.28 -4.60
C GLU A 106 6.64 13.68 -4.74
N GLU A 107 6.98 12.68 -3.93
CA GLU A 107 8.28 12.02 -3.97
C GLU A 107 8.45 11.12 -5.20
N TYR A 108 7.38 10.44 -5.63
CA TYR A 108 7.39 9.61 -6.84
C TYR A 108 7.56 10.46 -8.10
N GLU A 109 6.79 11.53 -8.24
CA GLU A 109 6.86 12.44 -9.39
C GLU A 109 8.21 13.17 -9.47
N ALA A 110 8.83 13.44 -8.32
CA ALA A 110 10.16 14.00 -8.25
C ALA A 110 11.30 12.98 -8.48
N GLY A 111 10.97 11.69 -8.68
CA GLY A 111 11.96 10.62 -8.86
C GLY A 111 12.79 10.30 -7.62
N ARG A 112 12.32 10.70 -6.43
CA ARG A 112 12.98 10.47 -5.14
C ARG A 112 12.49 9.20 -4.44
N LEU A 113 11.27 8.76 -4.76
CA LEU A 113 10.71 7.49 -4.30
C LEU A 113 10.86 6.42 -5.37
N ASN A 114 11.47 5.30 -4.98
CA ASN A 114 11.34 4.04 -5.71
C ASN A 114 10.45 3.11 -4.85
N PRO A 115 9.15 3.03 -5.17
CA PRO A 115 8.16 2.35 -4.36
C PRO A 115 8.44 0.87 -4.23
#